data_AF-A0A2V1JU03-F1
#
_entry.id   AF-A0A2V1JU03-F1
#
_cell.length_a   1.000
_cell.length_b   1.000
_cell.length_c   1.000
_cell.angle_alpha   90.00
_cell.angle_beta   90.00
_cell.angle_gamma   90.00
#
_symmetry.space_group_name_H-M   'P 1'
#
loop_
_entity.id
_entity.type
_entity.pdbx_description
1 polymer ?
#
loop_
_entity_poly.entity_id
_entity_poly.type
_entity_poly.pdbx_seq_one_letter_code
_entity_poly.pdbx_strand_id
1 'polypeptide(L)' 'MAQFKGMLHLLHKRMADISYPISKQEILEQIGDEIVKAGADQYLSVREILAPIRQETFSCAAEFYCALLGA' A
#
# COMPACT_ATOMS: atom_id res chain seq x y z
N MET A 1 -8.25 11.25 -12.47
CA MET A 1 -8.33 11.74 -11.08
C MET A 1 -6.91 11.98 -10.60
N ALA A 2 -6.57 13.18 -10.13
CA ALA A 2 -5.23 13.44 -9.62
C ALA A 2 -5.04 12.64 -8.34
N GLN A 3 -4.19 11.61 -8.40
CA GLN A 3 -3.79 10.83 -7.24
C GLN A 3 -3.29 11.79 -6.16
N PHE A 4 -3.90 11.75 -4.98
CA PHE A 4 -3.45 12.56 -3.87
C PHE A 4 -2.01 12.14 -3.54
N LYS A 5 -1.03 12.98 -3.87
CA LYS A 5 0.40 12.69 -3.63
C LYS A 5 0.67 12.37 -2.15
N GLY A 6 -0.15 12.91 -1.24
CA GLY A 6 -0.08 12.62 0.19
C GLY A 6 -0.48 11.18 0.54
N MET A 7 -1.26 10.48 -0.28
CA MET A 7 -1.69 9.11 0.00
C MET A 7 -0.48 8.17 0.04
N LEU A 8 0.45 8.28 -0.91
CA LEU A 8 1.65 7.44 -0.94
C LEU A 8 2.52 7.66 0.30
N HIS A 9 2.66 8.90 0.74
CA HIS A 9 3.35 9.23 1.98
C HIS A 9 2.66 8.58 3.20
N LEU A 10 1.34 8.69 3.29
CA LEU A 10 0.58 8.14 4.42
C LEU A 10 0.54 6.60 4.41
N LEU A 11 0.48 5.97 3.24
CA LEU A 11 0.64 4.53 3.09
C LEU A 11 2.04 4.10 3.53
N HIS A 12 3.09 4.81 3.09
CA HIS A 12 4.46 4.50 3.49
C HIS A 12 4.66 4.53 5.01
N LYS A 13 3.97 5.44 5.71
CA LYS A 13 3.99 5.46 7.18
C LYS A 13 3.37 4.20 7.80
N ARG A 14 2.36 3.58 7.18
CA ARG A 14 1.79 2.30 7.67
C ARG A 14 2.72 1.13 7.37
N MET A 15 3.50 1.23 6.30
CA MET A 15 4.50 0.25 5.91
C MET A 15 5.81 0.33 6.72
N ALA A 16 5.94 1.24 7.71
CA ALA A 16 7.21 1.55 8.36
C ALA A 16 7.89 0.33 9.02
N ASP A 17 7.10 -0.59 9.57
CA ASP A 17 7.59 -1.78 10.25
C ASP A 17 7.59 -3.04 9.36
N ILE A 18 7.22 -2.90 8.08
CA ILE A 18 7.24 -3.98 7.10
C ILE A 18 8.68 -4.25 6.67
N SER A 19 9.13 -5.49 6.89
CA SER A 19 10.42 -5.98 6.41
C SER A 19 10.26 -6.76 5.11
N TYR A 20 11.20 -6.57 4.18
CA TYR A 20 11.26 -7.31 2.92
C TYR A 20 12.29 -8.46 3.01
N PRO A 21 12.13 -9.57 2.27
CA PRO A 21 11.05 -9.87 1.33
C PRO A 21 9.72 -10.16 2.06
N ILE A 22 8.59 -9.82 1.43
CA ILE A 22 7.25 -10.04 2.01
C ILE A 22 6.22 -10.35 0.93
N SER A 23 5.17 -11.10 1.27
CA SER A 23 4.00 -11.31 0.43
C SER A 23 2.91 -10.24 0.62
N LYS A 24 2.08 -10.05 -0.40
CA LYS A 24 0.87 -9.22 -0.31
C LYS A 24 -0.05 -9.70 0.81
N GLN A 25 -0.18 -11.01 0.98
CA GLN A 25 -0.97 -11.59 2.06
C GLN A 25 -0.43 -11.21 3.45
N GLU A 26 0.88 -11.32 3.69
CA GLU A 26 1.48 -10.94 4.97
C GLU A 26 1.32 -9.44 5.27
N ILE A 27 1.40 -8.57 4.26
CA ILE A 27 1.09 -7.14 4.41
C ILE A 27 -0.37 -6.97 4.86
N LEU A 28 -1.31 -7.69 4.22
CA LEU A 28 -2.74 -7.60 4.56
C LEU A 28 -3.06 -8.16 5.94
N GLU A 29 -2.34 -9.16 6.41
CA GLU A 29 -2.48 -9.71 7.76
C GLU A 29 -1.96 -8.74 8.83
N GLN A 30 -0.87 -8.02 8.55
CA GLN A 30 -0.25 -7.10 9.51
C GLN A 30 -0.97 -5.75 9.57
N ILE A 31 -1.28 -5.16 8.41
CA ILE A 31 -1.76 -3.78 8.32
C ILE A 31 -2.96 -3.60 7.39
N GLY A 32 -3.58 -4.67 6.89
CA GLY A 32 -4.62 -4.61 5.86
C GLY A 32 -5.82 -3.75 6.25
N ASP A 33 -6.17 -3.71 7.53
CA ASP A 33 -7.32 -2.96 8.04
C ASP A 33 -6.94 -1.53 8.49
N GLU A 34 -5.67 -1.13 8.36
CA GLU A 34 -5.24 0.23 8.67
C GLU A 34 -5.80 1.23 7.65
N ILE A 35 -6.27 2.37 8.16
CA ILE A 35 -6.87 3.42 7.33
C ILE A 35 -5.84 4.47 6.90
N VAL A 36 -5.87 4.80 5.61
CA VAL A 36 -5.04 5.79 4.93
C VAL A 36 -5.95 6.85 4.29
N LYS A 37 -5.62 8.13 4.49
CA LYS A 37 -6.31 9.23 3.81
C LYS A 37 -5.89 9.28 2.34
N ALA A 38 -6.85 9.05 1.44
CA ALA A 38 -6.65 8.93 0.00
C ALA A 38 -7.10 10.18 -0.79
N GLY A 39 -7.83 11.10 -0.15
CA GLY A 39 -8.30 12.34 -0.74
C GLY A 39 -8.71 13.37 0.31
N ALA A 40 -9.43 14.43 -0.07
CA ALA A 40 -9.91 15.46 0.87
C ALA A 40 -10.79 14.84 1.97
N ASP A 41 -11.78 14.05 1.54
CA ASP A 41 -12.77 13.36 2.39
C ASP A 41 -12.80 11.85 2.12
N GLN A 42 -11.80 11.31 1.42
CA GLN A 42 -11.69 9.89 1.08
C GLN A 42 -10.68 9.19 1.99
N TYR A 43 -11.11 8.07 2.56
CA TYR A 43 -10.29 7.19 3.39
C TYR A 43 -10.43 5.77 2.86
N LEU A 44 -9.31 5.08 2.72
CA LEU A 44 -9.26 3.70 2.24
C LEU A 44 -8.45 2.87 3.23
N SER A 45 -8.85 1.62 3.41
CA SER A 45 -7.99 0.63 4.06
C SER A 45 -6.78 0.30 3.18
N VAL A 46 -5.70 -0.16 3.79
CA VAL A 46 -4.53 -0.70 3.07
C VAL A 46 -4.97 -1.84 2.15
N ARG A 47 -5.94 -2.66 2.56
CA ARG A 47 -6.55 -3.71 1.72
C ARG A 47 -7.16 -3.17 0.43
N GLU A 48 -7.96 -2.11 0.51
CA GLU A 48 -8.56 -1.47 -0.66
C GLU A 48 -7.49 -0.86 -1.58
N ILE A 49 -6.44 -0.28 -1.01
CA ILE A 49 -5.33 0.31 -1.76
C ILE A 49 -4.53 -0.77 -2.51
N LEU A 50 -4.33 -1.94 -1.90
CA LEU A 50 -3.56 -3.06 -2.46
C LEU A 50 -4.38 -3.94 -3.39
N ALA A 51 -5.72 -3.83 -3.38
CA ALA A 51 -6.61 -4.65 -4.18
C ALA A 51 -6.22 -4.77 -5.67
N PRO A 52 -5.85 -3.69 -6.40
CA PRO A 52 -5.52 -3.78 -7.83
C PRO A 52 -4.14 -4.42 -8.11
N ILE A 53 -3.25 -4.52 -7.12
CA ILE A 53 -1.91 -5.09 -7.31
C ILE A 53 -2.03 -6.59 -7.58
N ARG A 54 -1.53 -7.07 -8.74
CA ARG A 54 -1.53 -8.51 -9.10
C ARG A 54 -0.31 -9.28 -8.58
N GLN A 55 0.72 -8.56 -8.18
CA GLN A 55 1.95 -9.15 -7.69
C GLN A 55 1.77 -9.61 -6.24
N GLU A 56 2.17 -10.85 -5.97
CA GLU A 56 1.91 -11.50 -4.68
C GLU A 56 3.11 -11.45 -3.72
N THR A 57 4.32 -11.18 -4.21
CA THR A 57 5.54 -11.07 -3.40
C THR A 57 6.39 -9.89 -3.81
N PHE A 58 7.09 -9.28 -2.85
CA PHE A 58 7.95 -8.12 -3.07
C PHE A 58 9.32 -8.36 -2.41
N SER A 59 10.40 -8.21 -3.18
CA SER A 59 11.77 -8.35 -2.68
C SER A 59 12.28 -7.08 -1.99
N CYS A 60 11.68 -5.93 -2.28
CA CYS A 60 12.04 -4.64 -1.71
C CYS A 60 10.90 -3.62 -1.82
N ALA A 61 11.07 -2.49 -1.12
CA ALA A 61 10.13 -1.36 -1.17
C ALA A 61 9.93 -0.80 -2.58
N ALA A 62 11.00 -0.70 -3.37
CA ALA A 62 10.91 -0.18 -4.74
C ALA A 62 9.99 -1.04 -5.61
N GLU A 63 10.13 -2.36 -5.54
CA GLU A 63 9.29 -3.30 -6.27
C GLU A 63 7.83 -3.19 -5.86
N PHE A 64 7.56 -3.10 -4.55
CA PHE A 64 6.22 -2.86 -4.02
C PHE A 64 5.58 -1.57 -4.59
N TYR A 65 6.30 -0.44 -4.56
CA TYR A 65 5.76 0.83 -5.05
C TYR A 65 5.62 0.85 -6.58
N CYS A 66 6.52 0.20 -7.31
CA CYS A 66 6.36 0.02 -8.75
C CYS A 66 5.09 -0.78 -9.08
N ALA A 67 4.84 -1.87 -8.36
CA ALA A 67 3.63 -2.67 -8.52
C ALA A 67 2.35 -1.88 -8.19
N LEU A 68 2.39 -1.06 -7.12
CA LEU A 68 1.26 -0.20 -6.74
C LEU A 68 0.98 0.90 -7.77
N LEU A 69 2.02 1.57 -8.29
CA LEU A 69 1.86 2.66 -9.26
C LEU A 69 1.50 2.17 -10.66
N GLY A 70 1.80 0.90 -10.97
CA GLY A 70 1.50 0.26 -12.25
C GLY A 70 0.19 -0.53 -12.30
N ALA A 71 -0.54 -0.63 -11.19
CA ALA A 71 -1.80 -1.37 -11.06
C ALA A 71 -3.02 -0.52 -11.49
#